data_AF-A0AAU2SJ52-F1
#
_entry.id   AF-A0AAU2SJ52-F1
#
_cell.length_a   1.000
_cell.length_b   1.000
_cell.length_c   1.000
_cell.angle_alpha   90.00
_cell.angle_beta   90.00
_cell.angle_gamma   90.00
#
_symmetry.space_group_name_H-M   'P 1'
#
loop_
_entity.id
_entity.type
_entity.pdbx_description
1 polymer ?
#
loop_
_entity_poly.entity_id
_entity_poly.type
_entity_poly.pdbx_seq_one_letter_code
_entity_poly.pdbx_strand_id
1 'polypeptide(L)'
;MVPSPASAPKPTGWACPQINGPADRACRYLENDAAYLHYDQALAAGWPIASGIVEGAARHLVADRLDITGSRWTVPGAEAVFTLRALISNGDFPQYWIFHTHRERERLYPRPDQHNQQLLA
;
A
#
# COMPACT_ATOMS: atom_id res chain seq x y z
N MET A 1 -2.10 28.08 12.91
CA MET A 1 -2.70 29.08 12.01
C MET A 1 -1.67 29.39 10.93
N VAL A 2 -1.59 28.56 9.89
CA VAL A 2 -0.70 28.81 8.74
C VAL A 2 -1.52 29.63 7.74
N PRO A 3 -1.07 30.81 7.30
CA PRO A 3 -1.81 31.57 6.31
C PRO A 3 -1.87 30.76 5.00
N SER A 4 -3.08 30.60 4.48
CA SER A 4 -3.32 30.05 3.14
C SER A 4 -2.53 30.88 2.12
N PRO A 5 -1.70 30.28 1.25
CA PRO A 5 -0.98 31.06 0.27
C PRO A 5 -1.99 31.67 -0.70
N ALA A 6 -1.95 33.01 -0.81
CA ALA A 6 -2.71 33.76 -1.79
C ALA A 6 -2.51 33.13 -3.17
N SER A 7 -3.63 32.82 -3.83
CA SER A 7 -3.66 32.28 -5.18
C SER A 7 -2.84 33.17 -6.11
N ALA A 8 -1.76 32.63 -6.66
CA ALA A 8 -0.99 33.31 -7.70
C ALA A 8 -1.90 33.66 -8.89
N PRO A 9 -1.72 34.83 -9.54
CA PRO A 9 -2.52 35.19 -10.70
C PRO A 9 -2.27 34.19 -11.84
N LYS A 10 -3.37 33.68 -12.41
CA LYS A 10 -3.33 32.67 -13.48
C LYS A 10 -2.57 33.21 -14.71
N PRO A 11 -1.63 32.45 -15.29
CA PRO A 11 -0.93 32.89 -16.50
C PRO A 11 -1.91 33.04 -17.66
N THR A 12 -2.06 34.26 -18.14
CA THR A 12 -2.86 34.66 -19.29
C THR A 12 -2.23 34.11 -20.58
N GLY A 13 -2.58 32.89 -20.97
CA GLY A 13 -2.07 32.32 -22.22
C GLY A 13 -2.79 31.06 -22.73
N TRP A 14 -3.60 30.41 -21.90
CA TRP A 14 -4.34 29.20 -22.27
C TRP A 14 -5.79 29.36 -21.84
N ALA A 15 -6.55 30.16 -22.59
CA ALA A 15 -7.99 30.24 -22.39
C ALA A 15 -8.63 28.97 -22.99
N CYS A 16 -8.76 27.92 -22.18
CA CYS A 16 -9.65 26.80 -22.50
C CYS A 16 -11.09 27.34 -22.56
N PRO A 17 -11.81 27.21 -23.69
CA PRO A 17 -13.19 27.65 -23.77
C PRO A 17 -14.01 26.81 -22.79
N GLN A 18 -14.81 27.47 -21.95
CA GLN A 18 -15.64 26.87 -20.91
C GLN A 18 -16.70 25.95 -21.51
N ILE A 19 -16.30 24.75 -21.90
CA ILE A 19 -17.18 23.68 -22.35
C ILE A 19 -17.15 22.67 -21.22
N ASN A 20 -18.28 22.41 -20.57
CA ASN A 20 -18.42 21.43 -19.48
C ASN A 20 -18.19 19.97 -19.94
N GLY A 21 -17.13 19.73 -20.70
CA GLY A 21 -16.69 18.45 -21.20
C GLY A 21 -15.62 17.81 -20.31
N PRO A 22 -15.25 16.56 -20.62
CA PRO A 22 -14.25 15.82 -19.86
C PRO A 22 -12.87 16.52 -19.81
N ALA A 23 -12.49 17.27 -20.85
CA ALA A 23 -11.22 18.00 -20.91
C ALA A 23 -11.12 19.12 -19.86
N ASP A 24 -12.17 19.93 -19.69
CA ASP A 24 -12.19 21.02 -18.69
C ASP A 24 -12.22 20.49 -17.25
N ARG A 25 -12.75 19.28 -17.03
CA ARG A 25 -12.65 18.60 -15.71
C ARG A 25 -11.23 18.12 -15.44
N ALA A 26 -10.57 17.55 -16.44
CA ALA A 26 -9.18 17.13 -16.31
C ALA A 26 -8.25 18.32 -16.06
N CYS A 27 -8.42 19.43 -16.78
CA CYS A 27 -7.63 20.64 -16.55
C CYS A 27 -7.78 21.17 -15.13
N ARG A 28 -9.03 21.27 -14.63
CA ARG A 28 -9.30 21.70 -13.24
C ARG A 28 -8.70 20.75 -12.20
N TYR A 29 -8.76 19.45 -12.43
CA TYR A 29 -8.16 18.46 -11.54
C TYR A 29 -6.64 18.66 -11.45
N LEU A 30 -5.96 18.77 -12.59
CA LEU A 30 -4.52 19.01 -12.64
C LEU A 30 -4.12 20.38 -12.05
N GLU A 31 -4.92 21.43 -12.27
CA GLU A 31 -4.70 22.75 -11.64
C GLU A 31 -4.76 22.67 -10.11
N ASN A 32 -5.75 21.95 -9.57
CA ASN A 32 -5.95 21.82 -8.12
C ASN A 32 -4.82 21.01 -7.47
N ASP A 33 -4.35 19.97 -8.16
CA ASP A 33 -3.33 19.04 -7.66
C ASP A 33 -1.91 19.42 -8.11
N ALA A 34 -1.71 20.62 -8.68
CA ALA A 34 -0.42 21.07 -9.23
C ALA A 34 0.75 20.98 -8.23
N ALA A 35 0.46 21.15 -6.93
CA ALA A 35 1.44 21.01 -5.84
C ALA A 35 1.97 19.57 -5.65
N TYR A 36 1.32 18.57 -6.25
CA TYR A 36 1.71 17.16 -6.20
C TYR A 36 2.28 16.65 -7.53
N LEU A 37 2.22 17.46 -8.60
CA LEU A 37 2.63 17.08 -9.95
C LEU A 37 4.10 17.45 -10.27
N HIS A 38 4.99 17.28 -9.29
CA HIS A 38 6.44 17.52 -9.44
C HIS A 38 7.13 16.37 -10.20
N TYR A 39 6.69 16.13 -11.43
CA TYR A 39 7.21 15.04 -12.28
C TYR A 39 8.69 15.23 -12.64
N ASP A 40 9.14 16.48 -12.74
CA ASP A 40 10.55 16.84 -12.93
C ASP A 40 11.43 16.30 -11.80
N GLN A 41 11.01 16.49 -10.55
CA GLN A 41 11.71 15.99 -9.37
C GLN A 41 11.63 14.47 -9.28
N ALA A 42 10.45 13.89 -9.58
CA ALA A 42 10.27 12.44 -9.59
C ALA A 42 11.15 11.76 -10.66
N LEU A 43 11.26 12.33 -11.87
CA LEU A 43 12.16 11.85 -12.93
C LEU A 43 13.61 11.94 -12.51
N ALA A 44 14.03 13.08 -11.95
CA ALA A 44 15.40 13.27 -11.47
C ALA A 44 15.78 12.30 -10.34
N ALA A 45 14.82 11.96 -9.48
CA ALA A 45 14.99 10.96 -8.41
C ALA A 45 14.87 9.50 -8.90
N GLY A 46 14.54 9.27 -10.18
CA GLY A 46 14.34 7.95 -10.75
C GLY A 46 13.08 7.24 -10.24
N TRP A 47 12.10 7.98 -9.73
CA TRP A 47 10.87 7.41 -9.21
C TRP A 47 9.94 6.96 -10.35
N PRO A 48 9.22 5.84 -10.18
CA PRO A 48 8.28 5.36 -11.17
C PRO A 48 7.09 6.33 -11.29
N ILE A 49 6.90 6.90 -12.48
CA ILE A 49 5.79 7.83 -12.80
C ILE A 49 4.62 7.09 -13.43
N ALA A 50 4.85 5.87 -13.93
CA ALA A 50 3.82 5.02 -14.49
C ALA A 50 3.11 4.23 -13.37
N SER A 51 1.77 4.33 -13.33
CA SER A 51 0.95 3.53 -12.43
C SER A 51 0.98 2.03 -12.74
N GLY A 52 1.40 1.63 -13.94
CA GLY A 52 1.32 0.24 -14.41
C GLY A 52 2.06 -0.78 -13.54
N ILE A 53 3.18 -0.43 -12.92
CA ILE A 53 3.89 -1.33 -11.99
C ILE A 53 3.07 -1.52 -10.71
N VAL A 54 2.50 -0.43 -10.19
CA VAL A 54 1.66 -0.43 -8.98
C VAL A 54 0.35 -1.17 -9.24
N GLU A 55 -0.32 -0.90 -10.36
CA GLU A 55 -1.55 -1.57 -10.78
C GLU A 55 -1.32 -3.05 -11.07
N GLY A 56 -0.20 -3.40 -11.69
CA GLY A 56 0.20 -4.79 -11.94
C GLY A 56 0.42 -5.55 -10.64
N ALA A 57 1.14 -4.96 -9.68
CA ALA A 57 1.34 -5.54 -8.36
C ALA A 57 0.01 -5.69 -7.60
N ALA A 58 -0.84 -4.66 -7.59
CA ALA A 58 -2.15 -4.71 -6.94
C ALA A 58 -3.05 -5.78 -7.56
N ARG A 59 -3.11 -5.87 -8.90
CA ARG A 59 -3.87 -6.92 -9.59
C ARG A 59 -3.39 -8.32 -9.20
N HIS A 60 -2.08 -8.54 -9.23
CA HIS A 60 -1.53 -9.86 -8.95
C HIS A 60 -1.65 -10.26 -7.46
N LEU A 61 -1.38 -9.35 -6.53
CA LEU A 61 -1.41 -9.64 -5.09
C LEU A 61 -2.83 -9.64 -4.51
N VAL A 62 -3.69 -8.71 -4.94
CA VAL A 62 -5.02 -8.49 -4.38
C VAL A 62 -6.09 -9.19 -5.23
N ALA A 63 -6.23 -8.81 -6.50
CA ALA A 63 -7.39 -9.20 -7.31
C ALA A 63 -7.50 -10.72 -7.49
N ASP A 64 -6.38 -11.40 -7.71
CA ASP A 64 -6.34 -12.86 -7.91
C ASP A 64 -6.93 -13.68 -6.75
N ARG A 65 -7.07 -13.12 -5.53
CA ARG A 65 -7.58 -13.86 -4.37
C ARG A 65 -8.69 -13.16 -3.61
N LEU A 66 -8.59 -11.85 -3.46
CA LEU A 66 -9.53 -11.05 -2.69
C LEU A 66 -10.77 -10.66 -3.51
N ASP A 67 -10.65 -10.60 -4.85
CA ASP A 67 -11.72 -10.20 -5.78
C ASP A 67 -12.42 -11.39 -6.47
N ILE A 68 -12.30 -12.60 -5.89
CA ILE A 68 -12.99 -13.78 -6.41
C ILE A 68 -14.47 -13.75 -6.01
N THR A 69 -15.37 -13.99 -6.97
CA THR A 69 -16.82 -14.09 -6.76
C THR A 69 -17.17 -15.01 -5.59
N GLY A 70 -18.02 -14.51 -4.69
CA GLY A 70 -18.47 -15.27 -3.51
C GLY A 70 -17.54 -15.23 -2.31
N SER A 71 -16.37 -14.57 -2.42
CA SER A 71 -15.47 -14.38 -1.30
C SER A 71 -16.03 -13.35 -0.31
N ARG A 72 -15.90 -13.63 0.99
CA ARG A 72 -16.22 -12.70 2.08
C ARG A 72 -15.00 -12.60 2.97
N TRP A 73 -14.52 -11.38 3.15
CA TRP A 73 -13.35 -11.09 3.96
C TRP A 73 -13.71 -10.09 5.04
N THR A 74 -13.20 -10.34 6.25
CA THR A 74 -13.04 -9.27 7.23
C THR A 74 -11.74 -8.51 6.91
N VAL A 75 -11.63 -7.24 7.29
CA VAL A 75 -10.40 -6.45 7.07
C VAL A 75 -9.16 -7.17 7.61
N PRO A 76 -9.15 -7.74 8.84
CA PRO A 76 -8.00 -8.47 9.35
C PRO A 76 -7.69 -9.73 8.54
N GLY A 77 -8.72 -10.43 8.04
CA GLY A 77 -8.55 -11.63 7.22
C GLY A 77 -7.96 -11.32 5.85
N ALA A 78 -8.43 -10.25 5.21
CA ALA A 78 -7.90 -9.78 3.93
C ALA A 78 -6.43 -9.35 4.07
N GLU A 79 -6.10 -8.61 5.13
CA GLU A 79 -4.73 -8.15 5.41
C GLU A 79 -3.76 -9.31 5.67
N ALA A 80 -4.18 -10.31 6.45
CA ALA A 80 -3.37 -11.49 6.71
C ALA A 80 -3.05 -12.27 5.42
N VAL A 81 -4.06 -12.47 4.56
CA VAL A 81 -3.88 -13.15 3.26
C VAL A 81 -3.02 -12.31 2.33
N PHE A 82 -3.24 -11.00 2.26
CA PHE A 82 -2.45 -10.08 1.46
C PHE A 82 -0.96 -10.13 1.85
N THR A 83 -0.67 -10.05 3.15
CA THR A 83 0.69 -10.10 3.69
C THR A 83 1.38 -11.42 3.36
N LEU A 84 0.66 -12.53 3.51
CA LEU A 84 1.19 -13.85 3.15
C LEU A 84 1.52 -13.95 1.65
N ARG A 85 0.65 -13.42 0.79
CA ARG A 85 0.90 -13.43 -0.67
C ARG A 85 2.07 -12.53 -1.05
N ALA A 86 2.25 -11.39 -0.41
CA ALA A 86 3.41 -10.52 -0.61
C ALA A 86 4.71 -11.26 -0.24
N LEU A 87 4.73 -11.97 0.89
CA LEU A 87 5.88 -12.79 1.31
C LEU A 87 6.22 -13.90 0.30
N ILE A 88 5.19 -14.57 -0.25
CA ILE A 88 5.39 -15.60 -1.28
C ILE A 88 5.92 -14.97 -2.57
N SER A 89 5.35 -13.85 -3.02
CA SER A 89 5.78 -13.16 -4.23
C SER A 89 7.20 -12.63 -4.14
N ASN A 90 7.65 -12.23 -2.95
CA ASN A 90 9.01 -11.78 -2.70
C ASN A 90 10.01 -12.94 -2.54
N GLY A 91 9.54 -14.19 -2.38
CA GLY A 91 10.39 -15.36 -2.16
C GLY A 91 10.83 -15.56 -0.70
N ASP A 92 10.35 -14.73 0.23
CA ASP A 92 10.75 -14.74 1.65
C ASP A 92 9.97 -15.75 2.51
N PHE A 93 8.98 -16.42 1.91
CA PHE A 93 8.12 -17.37 2.60
C PHE A 93 8.88 -18.46 3.41
N PRO A 94 9.98 -19.07 2.91
CA PRO A 94 10.70 -20.08 3.68
C PRO A 94 11.30 -19.54 4.99
N GLN A 95 11.86 -18.34 4.97
CA GLN A 95 12.41 -17.68 6.16
C GLN A 95 11.30 -17.33 7.15
N TYR A 96 10.21 -16.75 6.64
CA TYR A 96 9.04 -16.46 7.45
C TYR A 96 8.46 -17.71 8.11
N TRP A 97 8.37 -18.83 7.39
CA TRP A 97 7.79 -20.07 7.90
C TRP A 97 8.58 -20.64 9.10
N ILE A 98 9.91 -20.61 9.02
CA ILE A 98 10.78 -21.00 10.14
C ILE A 98 10.50 -20.10 11.35
N PHE A 99 10.55 -18.79 11.17
CA PHE A 99 10.27 -17.82 12.23
C PHE A 99 8.89 -18.04 12.86
N HIS A 100 7.84 -18.17 12.05
CA HIS A 100 6.48 -18.35 12.50
C HIS A 100 6.30 -19.65 13.28
N THR A 101 6.91 -20.74 12.82
CA THR A 101 6.86 -22.04 13.53
C THR A 101 7.56 -21.97 14.88
N HIS A 102 8.69 -21.27 14.99
CA HIS A 102 9.36 -21.04 16.27
C HIS A 102 8.48 -20.22 17.23
N ARG A 103 7.87 -19.14 16.74
CA ARG A 103 6.96 -18.30 17.53
C ARG A 103 5.72 -19.05 18.03
N GLU A 104 5.08 -19.83 17.16
CA GLU A 104 3.91 -20.61 17.52
C GLU A 104 4.26 -21.72 18.52
N ARG A 105 5.44 -22.33 18.40
CA ARG A 105 5.95 -23.29 19.39
C ARG A 105 6.12 -22.65 20.76
N GLU A 106 6.70 -21.46 20.84
CA GLU A 106 6.85 -20.72 22.11
C GLU A 106 5.49 -20.37 22.73
N ARG A 107 4.51 -20.01 21.91
CA ARG A 107 3.17 -19.64 22.34
C ARG A 107 2.37 -20.83 22.87
N LEU A 108 2.42 -21.98 22.18
CA LEU A 108 1.68 -23.19 22.55
C LEU A 108 2.35 -23.98 23.67
N TYR A 109 3.68 -23.96 23.70
CA TYR A 109 4.49 -24.67 24.69
C TYR A 109 5.45 -23.70 25.38
N PRO A 110 4.94 -22.78 26.23
CA PRO A 110 5.79 -21.96 27.06
C PRO A 110 6.65 -22.91 27.91
N ARG A 111 7.96 -22.63 27.98
CA ARG A 111 8.87 -23.48 28.76
C ARG A 111 8.33 -23.55 30.19
N PRO A 112 8.10 -24.75 30.75
CA PRO A 112 7.76 -24.86 32.15
C PRO A 112 8.88 -24.22 32.95
N ASP A 113 8.47 -23.32 33.84
CA ASP A 113 9.27 -22.66 34.84
C ASP A 113 10.10 -23.72 35.59
N GLN A 114 11.42 -23.66 35.42
CA GLN A 114 12.37 -24.59 36.02
C GLN A 114 12.37 -24.57 37.56
N HIS A 115 11.54 -23.74 38.19
CA HIS A 115 11.43 -23.60 39.64
C HIS A 115 10.69 -24.75 40.33
N ASN A 116 9.90 -25.56 39.63
CA ASN A 116 9.07 -26.61 40.27
C ASN A 116 9.63 -28.05 40.17
N GLN A 117 10.87 -28.23 39.68
CA GLN A 117 11.47 -29.56 39.53
C GLN A 117 12.34 -30.01 40.72
N GLN A 118 12.34 -29.27 41.84
CA GLN A 118 13.11 -29.63 43.04
C GLN A 118 12.30 -30.38 44.12
N LEU A 119 11.04 -30.76 43.87
CA LEU A 119 10.16 -31.38 44.89
C LEU A 119 9.87 -32.88 44.69
N LEU A 120 10.72 -33.62 43.97
CA LEU A 120 10.61 -35.08 43.82
C LEU A 120 11.96 -35.80 44.03
N ALA A 121 12.65 -35.49 45.14
CA ALA A 121 13.79 -36.26 45.64
C ALA A 121 13.62 -36.56 47.12
#